data_AF-A0A1Y1N4C4-F1
#
_entry.id   AF-A0A1Y1N4C4-F1
#
_cell.length_a   1.000
_cell.length_b   1.000
_cell.length_c   1.000
_cell.angle_alpha   90.00
_cell.angle_beta   90.00
_cell.angle_gamma   90.00
#
_symmetry.space_group_name_H-M   'P 1'
#
loop_
_entity.id
_entity.type
_entity.pdbx_description
1 polymer ?
#
loop_
_entity_poly.entity_id
_entity_poly.type
_entity_poly.pdbx_seq_one_letter_code
_entity_poly.pdbx_strand_id
1 'polypeptide(L)'
;MNANKKIEEGLEHIRVAEKSLKTSLLKWRPDYEIAAEEYNKAATCFRNAKAFEQCRDSLLKAADCHKQNRSLFYAAKCIDQAILVCKELGDLRDVPAFAERAANMFQSHGSADTAAASLDKAAKIVEQQHPEQALNLYLHAADIAMVQDSSRQATEYVSKVSRIYVKLKQFDSAADSLRREIGLHQQNESYQATGRLAVALVLVQLARGDVVAAEKAFKEWGNYCEGPEVQTLEMLLQAYDEEDPESAKRALSNPFIKHMDVEYAILARDLPLPEGAATAPRASVRENAAPSYVSPNLQTAASLENDIQEVNDKMDDLKTESKTAKDESDEEFEGGLC
;
A
#
# COMPACT_ATOMS: atom_id res chain seq x y z
N MET A 1 24.45 20.63 32.05
CA MET A 1 23.89 20.99 33.38
C MET A 1 22.39 20.73 33.48
N ASN A 2 21.57 21.11 32.50
CA ASN A 2 20.10 20.94 32.60
C ASN A 2 19.63 19.46 32.56
N ALA A 3 20.28 18.61 31.75
CA ALA A 3 19.94 17.17 31.67
C ALA A 3 20.20 16.43 33.00
N ASN A 4 21.37 16.63 33.62
CA ASN A 4 21.69 16.01 34.92
C ASN A 4 20.71 16.44 36.01
N LYS A 5 20.35 17.73 36.05
CA LYS A 5 19.33 18.22 36.98
C LYS A 5 17.99 17.51 36.79
N LYS A 6 17.56 17.31 35.54
CA LYS A 6 16.32 16.57 35.25
C LYS A 6 16.41 15.09 35.62
N ILE A 7 17.56 14.46 35.46
CA ILE A 7 17.79 13.09 35.93
C ILE A 7 17.68 13.01 37.45
N GLU A 8 18.30 13.94 38.18
CA GLU A 8 18.22 14.00 39.65
C GLU A 8 16.78 14.23 40.14
N GLU A 9 16.05 15.16 39.52
CA GLU A 9 14.61 15.38 39.79
C GLU A 9 13.80 14.09 39.55
N GLY A 10 14.05 13.38 38.45
CA GLY A 10 13.40 12.10 38.15
C GLY A 10 13.70 11.01 39.18
N LEU A 11 14.94 10.93 39.66
CA LEU A 11 15.34 9.98 40.72
C LEU A 11 14.67 10.32 42.06
N GLU A 12 14.46 11.59 42.37
CA GLU A 12 13.74 11.98 43.58
C GLU A 12 12.27 11.55 43.52
N HIS A 13 11.60 11.78 42.38
CA HIS A 13 10.24 11.26 42.17
C HIS A 13 10.16 9.73 42.31
N ILE A 14 11.17 8.99 41.82
CA ILE A 14 11.25 7.53 42.06
C ILE A 14 11.30 7.21 43.56
N ARG A 15 12.12 7.92 44.35
CA ARG A 15 12.21 7.68 45.80
C ARG A 15 10.88 7.94 46.51
N VAL A 16 10.17 9.00 46.12
CA VAL A 16 8.84 9.32 46.67
C VAL A 16 7.82 8.25 46.27
N ALA A 17 7.84 7.78 45.03
CA ALA A 17 7.00 6.68 44.58
C ALA A 17 7.25 5.40 45.40
N GLU A 18 8.51 4.99 45.54
CA GLU A 18 8.90 3.79 46.29
C GLU A 18 8.56 3.91 47.79
N LYS A 19 8.69 5.10 48.37
CA LYS A 19 8.26 5.36 49.75
C LYS A 19 6.74 5.22 49.89
N SER A 20 5.97 5.67 48.89
CA SER A 20 4.51 5.57 48.86
C SER A 20 4.02 4.13 48.75
N LEU A 21 4.82 3.24 48.15
CA LEU A 21 4.52 1.81 48.09
C LEU A 21 4.82 1.04 49.39
N LYS A 22 5.61 1.60 50.31
CA LYS A 22 5.93 0.93 51.58
C LYS A 22 4.73 0.95 52.53
N THR A 23 4.49 -0.18 53.18
CA THR A 23 3.55 -0.32 54.30
C THR A 23 4.26 -0.08 55.62
N SER A 24 3.52 0.37 56.63
CA SER A 24 4.00 0.60 58.00
C SER A 24 2.92 0.18 59.00
N LEU A 25 3.23 0.18 60.30
CA LEU A 25 2.28 -0.16 61.37
C LEU A 25 0.99 0.68 61.33
N LEU A 26 1.04 1.88 60.74
CA LEU A 26 -0.13 2.76 60.53
C LEU A 26 -0.69 2.69 59.10
N LYS A 27 0.05 2.14 58.12
CA LYS A 27 -0.33 2.07 56.71
C LYS A 27 -0.27 0.64 56.20
N TRP A 28 -1.42 -0.01 56.21
CA TRP A 28 -1.57 -1.44 55.89
C TRP A 28 -1.68 -1.74 54.40
N ARG A 29 -1.84 -0.72 53.54
CA ARG A 29 -1.90 -0.86 52.09
C ARG A 29 -0.98 0.14 51.39
N PRO A 30 -0.24 -0.28 50.36
CA PRO A 30 0.52 0.64 49.50
C PRO A 30 -0.39 1.72 48.90
N ASP A 31 0.16 2.92 48.74
CA ASP A 31 -0.55 4.00 48.03
C ASP A 31 -0.11 3.98 46.57
N TYR A 32 -0.84 3.19 45.78
CA TYR A 32 -0.58 3.01 44.37
C TYR A 32 -0.94 4.23 43.53
N GLU A 33 -1.85 5.09 44.01
CA GLU A 33 -2.26 6.30 43.32
C GLU A 33 -1.11 7.32 43.32
N ILE A 34 -0.58 7.64 44.50
CA ILE A 34 0.57 8.54 44.62
C ILE A 34 1.79 7.95 43.92
N ALA A 35 2.05 6.65 44.08
CA ALA A 35 3.19 6.02 43.43
C ALA A 35 3.11 6.11 41.89
N ALA A 36 1.93 5.90 41.29
CA ALA A 36 1.75 6.02 39.86
C ALA A 36 1.98 7.47 39.36
N GLU A 37 1.47 8.46 40.08
CA GLU A 37 1.66 9.87 39.74
C GLU A 37 3.14 10.27 39.78
N GLU A 38 3.85 9.86 40.83
CA GLU A 38 5.28 10.14 41.00
C GLU A 38 6.14 9.42 39.95
N TYR A 39 5.82 8.17 39.60
CA TYR A 39 6.50 7.50 38.48
C TYR A 39 6.24 8.18 37.13
N ASN A 40 5.04 8.71 36.89
CA ASN A 40 4.75 9.50 35.68
C ASN A 40 5.56 10.81 35.65
N LYS A 41 5.67 11.53 36.77
CA LYS A 41 6.54 12.72 36.89
C LYS A 41 8.01 12.36 36.62
N ALA A 42 8.48 11.25 37.18
CA ALA A 42 9.82 10.73 36.92
C ALA A 42 10.03 10.45 35.42
N ALA A 43 9.07 9.78 34.77
CA ALA A 43 9.12 9.51 33.34
C ALA A 43 9.23 10.80 32.51
N THR A 44 8.47 11.85 32.83
CA THR A 44 8.58 13.15 32.16
C THR A 44 9.96 13.77 32.33
N CYS A 45 10.52 13.73 33.54
CA CYS A 45 11.88 14.21 33.80
C CYS A 45 12.93 13.46 32.99
N PHE A 46 12.87 12.13 32.96
CA PHE A 46 13.79 11.31 32.16
C PHE A 46 13.64 11.53 30.66
N ARG A 47 12.40 11.69 30.17
CA ARG A 47 12.14 12.02 28.76
C ARG A 47 12.81 13.33 28.35
N ASN A 48 12.68 14.37 29.19
CA ASN A 48 13.29 15.68 28.95
C ASN A 48 14.84 15.63 29.00
N ALA A 49 15.40 14.70 29.76
CA ALA A 49 16.83 14.44 29.81
C ALA A 49 17.35 13.50 28.70
N LYS A 50 16.47 12.99 27.82
CA LYS A 50 16.76 11.93 26.84
C LYS A 50 17.26 10.61 27.46
N ALA A 51 16.93 10.40 28.73
CA ALA A 51 17.20 9.19 29.50
C ALA A 51 16.09 8.16 29.23
N PHE A 52 16.00 7.68 27.99
CA PHE A 52 14.81 6.96 27.52
C PHE A 52 14.60 5.59 28.18
N GLU A 53 15.66 4.87 28.56
CA GLU A 53 15.52 3.61 29.31
C GLU A 53 14.83 3.85 30.66
N GLN A 54 15.33 4.83 31.44
CA GLN A 54 14.71 5.19 32.72
C GLN A 54 13.29 5.74 32.55
N CYS A 55 13.02 6.44 31.45
CA CYS A 55 11.68 6.91 31.11
C CYS A 55 10.72 5.72 30.89
N ARG A 56 11.09 4.76 30.05
CA ARG A 56 10.31 3.54 29.78
C ARG A 56 10.05 2.78 31.07
N ASP A 57 11.08 2.51 31.85
CA ASP A 57 10.97 1.71 33.06
C ASP A 57 10.08 2.40 34.11
N SER A 58 10.15 3.74 34.22
CA SER A 58 9.26 4.52 35.07
C SER A 58 7.80 4.45 34.61
N LEU A 59 7.53 4.52 33.30
CA LEU A 59 6.18 4.35 32.74
C LEU A 59 5.61 2.95 33.01
N LEU A 60 6.43 1.90 32.88
CA LEU A 60 6.00 0.54 33.17
C LEU A 60 5.69 0.35 34.66
N LYS A 61 6.49 0.94 35.57
CA LYS A 61 6.19 0.98 37.00
C LYS A 61 4.90 1.76 37.31
N ALA A 62 4.67 2.90 36.66
CA ALA A 62 3.42 3.65 36.76
C ALA A 62 2.23 2.81 36.29
N ALA A 63 2.37 2.10 35.17
CA ALA A 63 1.34 1.21 34.64
C ALA A 63 0.99 0.09 35.64
N ASP A 64 1.99 -0.53 36.27
CA ASP A 64 1.74 -1.55 37.28
C ASP A 64 1.05 -0.98 38.52
N CYS A 65 1.41 0.21 38.98
CA CYS A 65 0.72 0.89 40.08
C CYS A 65 -0.76 1.17 39.73
N HIS A 66 -1.04 1.74 38.55
CA HIS A 66 -2.41 1.95 38.09
C HIS A 66 -3.20 0.64 37.99
N LYS A 67 -2.58 -0.44 37.52
CA LYS A 67 -3.21 -1.78 37.46
C LYS A 67 -3.57 -2.28 38.86
N GLN A 68 -2.69 -2.14 39.84
CA GLN A 68 -2.97 -2.53 41.23
C GLN A 68 -4.08 -1.68 41.86
N ASN A 69 -4.20 -0.41 41.45
CA ASN A 69 -5.30 0.46 41.83
C ASN A 69 -6.59 0.24 41.02
N ARG A 70 -6.64 -0.81 40.17
CA ARG A 70 -7.76 -1.14 39.26
C ARG A 70 -8.08 -0.04 38.23
N SER A 71 -7.15 0.87 37.99
CA SER A 71 -7.27 1.95 37.01
C SER A 71 -6.74 1.51 35.63
N LEU A 72 -7.42 0.55 35.00
CA LEU A 72 -6.94 -0.13 33.78
C LEU A 72 -6.66 0.82 32.60
N PHE A 73 -7.51 1.84 32.39
CA PHE A 73 -7.31 2.81 31.31
C PHE A 73 -5.99 3.57 31.46
N TYR A 74 -5.69 4.07 32.67
CA TYR A 74 -4.45 4.79 32.93
C TYR A 74 -3.23 3.86 32.88
N ALA A 75 -3.36 2.62 33.33
CA ALA A 75 -2.32 1.61 33.18
C ALA A 75 -1.96 1.39 31.70
N ALA A 76 -2.97 1.20 30.85
CA ALA A 76 -2.81 1.06 29.41
C ALA A 76 -2.19 2.31 28.78
N LYS A 77 -2.60 3.52 29.18
CA LYS A 77 -2.01 4.78 28.71
C LYS A 77 -0.52 4.91 29.03
N CYS A 78 -0.08 4.49 30.22
CA CYS A 78 1.34 4.47 30.55
C CYS A 78 2.13 3.50 29.64
N ILE A 79 1.57 2.32 29.34
CA ILE A 79 2.18 1.36 28.41
C ILE A 79 2.24 1.95 26.98
N ASP A 80 1.18 2.61 26.54
CA ASP A 80 1.12 3.33 25.25
C ASP A 80 2.22 4.39 25.12
N GLN A 81 2.48 5.12 26.21
CA GLN A 81 3.59 6.07 26.25
C GLN A 81 4.94 5.37 26.22
N ALA A 82 5.08 4.20 26.86
CA ALA A 82 6.31 3.40 26.84
C ALA A 82 6.62 2.87 25.43
N ILE A 83 5.62 2.49 24.64
CA ILE A 83 5.77 2.11 23.23
C ILE A 83 6.43 3.26 22.43
N LEU A 84 5.99 4.50 22.64
CA LEU A 84 6.60 5.66 22.00
C LEU A 84 8.05 5.87 22.45
N VAL A 85 8.37 5.59 23.71
CA VAL A 85 9.76 5.66 24.20
C VAL A 85 10.63 4.55 23.59
N CYS A 86 10.08 3.35 23.38
CA CYS A 86 10.78 2.26 22.70
C CYS A 86 11.17 2.63 21.26
N LYS A 87 10.30 3.37 20.55
CA LYS A 87 10.63 3.95 19.25
C LYS A 87 11.83 4.90 19.31
N GLU A 88 11.86 5.80 20.29
CA GLU A 88 12.98 6.75 20.49
C GLU A 88 14.30 6.05 20.88
N LEU A 89 14.21 4.91 21.58
CA LEU A 89 15.36 4.05 21.89
C LEU A 89 15.89 3.28 20.67
N GLY A 90 15.05 3.06 19.66
CA GLY A 90 15.32 2.10 18.59
C GLY A 90 15.24 0.63 19.04
N ASP A 91 14.80 0.35 20.28
CA ASP A 91 14.56 -1.00 20.78
C ASP A 91 13.09 -1.37 20.60
N LEU A 92 12.79 -2.04 19.48
CA LEU A 92 11.42 -2.37 19.10
C LEU A 92 10.96 -3.76 19.58
N ARG A 93 11.83 -4.53 20.25
CA ARG A 93 11.60 -5.95 20.58
C ARG A 93 10.34 -6.17 21.41
N ASP A 94 10.09 -5.29 22.37
CA ASP A 94 8.97 -5.42 23.32
C ASP A 94 7.70 -4.68 22.87
N VAL A 95 7.77 -3.90 21.77
CA VAL A 95 6.64 -3.07 21.31
C VAL A 95 5.37 -3.89 21.06
N PRO A 96 5.40 -5.04 20.36
CA PRO A 96 4.18 -5.83 20.16
C PRO A 96 3.59 -6.35 21.47
N ALA A 97 4.42 -6.83 22.41
CA ALA A 97 3.96 -7.34 23.70
C ALA A 97 3.34 -6.22 24.56
N PHE A 98 3.91 -5.02 24.52
CA PHE A 98 3.34 -3.85 25.18
C PHE A 98 2.02 -3.43 24.55
N ALA A 99 1.92 -3.43 23.22
CA ALA A 99 0.69 -3.08 22.51
C ALA A 99 -0.45 -4.04 22.84
N GLU A 100 -0.19 -5.34 22.82
CA GLU A 100 -1.16 -6.38 23.21
C GLU A 100 -1.62 -6.20 24.66
N ARG A 101 -0.68 -5.95 25.58
CA ARG A 101 -1.01 -5.70 26.98
C ARG A 101 -1.87 -4.45 27.15
N ALA A 102 -1.57 -3.36 26.44
CA ALA A 102 -2.34 -2.13 26.47
C ALA A 102 -3.74 -2.33 25.87
N ALA A 103 -3.84 -2.99 24.72
CA ALA A 103 -5.10 -3.29 24.05
C ALA A 103 -6.03 -4.12 24.93
N ASN A 104 -5.52 -5.17 25.58
CA ASN A 104 -6.29 -5.99 26.51
C ASN A 104 -6.82 -5.19 27.70
N MET A 105 -6.02 -4.26 28.25
CA MET A 105 -6.46 -3.38 29.32
C MET A 105 -7.51 -2.37 28.86
N PHE A 106 -7.38 -1.79 27.66
CA PHE A 106 -8.39 -0.91 27.07
C PHE A 106 -9.69 -1.64 26.78
N GLN A 107 -9.65 -2.85 26.23
CA GLN A 107 -10.83 -3.68 26.00
C GLN A 107 -11.52 -4.05 27.32
N SER A 108 -10.75 -4.47 28.32
CA SER A 108 -11.30 -4.80 29.66
C SER A 108 -11.93 -3.59 30.36
N HIS A 109 -11.48 -2.38 30.04
CA HIS A 109 -12.10 -1.13 30.51
C HIS A 109 -13.36 -0.75 29.71
N GLY A 110 -13.58 -1.32 28.53
CA GLY A 110 -14.68 -0.96 27.62
C GLY A 110 -14.32 0.10 26.58
N SER A 111 -13.03 0.35 26.33
CA SER A 111 -12.52 1.33 25.37
C SER A 111 -11.92 0.66 24.14
N ALA A 112 -12.73 -0.13 23.43
CA ALA A 112 -12.30 -0.92 22.26
C ALA A 112 -11.65 -0.07 21.15
N ASP A 113 -12.21 1.10 20.83
CA ASP A 113 -11.60 2.02 19.84
C ASP A 113 -10.18 2.45 20.22
N THR A 114 -9.93 2.67 21.52
CA THR A 114 -8.59 3.02 22.01
C THR A 114 -7.65 1.83 21.96
N ALA A 115 -8.16 0.61 22.13
CA ALA A 115 -7.38 -0.62 21.97
C ALA A 115 -6.91 -0.79 20.52
N ALA A 116 -7.83 -0.69 19.55
CA ALA A 116 -7.50 -0.77 18.12
C ALA A 116 -6.52 0.32 17.69
N ALA A 117 -6.71 1.57 18.16
CA ALA A 117 -5.78 2.67 17.89
C ALA A 117 -4.38 2.47 18.51
N SER A 118 -4.29 1.82 19.68
CA SER A 118 -3.01 1.45 20.31
C SER A 118 -2.25 0.42 19.47
N LEU A 119 -2.95 -0.63 19.03
CA LEU A 119 -2.39 -1.66 18.14
C LEU A 119 -1.94 -1.08 16.80
N ASP A 120 -2.75 -0.24 16.15
CA ASP A 120 -2.41 0.45 14.90
C ASP A 120 -1.14 1.29 15.02
N LYS A 121 -1.02 2.05 16.12
CA LYS A 121 0.16 2.86 16.40
C LYS A 121 1.41 2.00 16.57
N ALA A 122 1.31 0.90 17.32
CA ALA A 122 2.43 -0.01 17.53
C ALA A 122 2.84 -0.75 16.25
N ALA A 123 1.86 -1.17 15.45
CA ALA A 123 2.08 -1.81 14.16
C ALA A 123 2.87 -0.89 13.22
N LYS A 124 2.47 0.37 13.07
CA LYS A 124 3.20 1.40 12.30
C LYS A 124 4.66 1.59 12.73
N ILE A 125 4.96 1.41 14.02
CA ILE A 125 6.33 1.55 14.55
C ILE A 125 7.20 0.37 14.12
N VAL A 126 6.66 -0.84 14.13
CA VAL A 126 7.45 -2.06 13.88
C VAL A 126 7.42 -2.52 12.42
N GLU A 127 6.45 -2.07 11.61
CA GLU A 127 6.18 -2.56 10.24
C GLU A 127 7.39 -2.51 9.29
N GLN A 128 8.25 -1.50 9.42
CA GLN A 128 9.43 -1.37 8.57
C GLN A 128 10.47 -2.45 8.86
N GLN A 129 10.70 -2.80 10.13
CA GLN A 129 11.74 -3.74 10.56
C GLN A 129 11.21 -5.16 10.78
N HIS A 130 9.96 -5.29 11.23
CA HIS A 130 9.30 -6.52 11.64
C HIS A 130 7.86 -6.58 11.07
N PRO A 131 7.70 -6.71 9.73
CA PRO A 131 6.39 -6.74 9.09
C PRO A 131 5.47 -7.86 9.60
N GLU A 132 6.02 -9.03 9.95
CA GLU A 132 5.23 -10.15 10.54
C GLU A 132 4.63 -9.79 11.90
N GLN A 133 5.33 -8.99 12.71
CA GLN A 133 4.79 -8.54 14.00
C GLN A 133 3.72 -7.48 13.80
N ALA A 134 3.92 -6.54 12.87
CA ALA A 134 2.91 -5.55 12.50
C ALA A 134 1.63 -6.22 11.97
N LEU A 135 1.77 -7.26 11.16
CA LEU A 135 0.65 -8.05 10.64
C LEU A 135 -0.25 -8.57 11.78
N ASN A 136 0.33 -9.20 12.79
CA ASN A 136 -0.43 -9.73 13.94
C ASN A 136 -1.18 -8.62 14.69
N LEU A 137 -0.55 -7.45 14.87
CA LEU A 137 -1.17 -6.30 15.53
C LEU A 137 -2.33 -5.72 14.71
N TYR A 138 -2.19 -5.62 13.39
CA TYR A 138 -3.27 -5.14 12.52
C TYR A 138 -4.42 -6.15 12.41
N LEU A 139 -4.13 -7.46 12.41
CA LEU A 139 -5.17 -8.50 12.47
C LEU A 139 -6.00 -8.36 13.74
N HIS A 140 -5.36 -8.21 14.90
CA HIS A 140 -6.07 -7.99 16.16
C HIS A 140 -6.85 -6.67 16.16
N ALA A 141 -6.29 -5.59 15.60
CA ALA A 141 -7.03 -4.33 15.45
C ALA A 141 -8.27 -4.47 14.55
N ALA A 142 -8.16 -5.22 13.45
CA ALA A 142 -9.28 -5.54 12.56
C ALA A 142 -10.37 -6.34 13.29
N ASP A 143 -9.98 -7.37 14.07
CA ASP A 143 -10.92 -8.18 14.83
C ASP A 143 -11.70 -7.34 15.85
N ILE A 144 -11.02 -6.43 16.57
CA ILE A 144 -11.67 -5.49 17.49
C ILE A 144 -12.67 -4.61 16.73
N ALA A 145 -12.28 -4.03 15.60
CA ALA A 145 -13.14 -3.16 14.81
C ALA A 145 -14.37 -3.90 14.25
N MET A 146 -14.20 -5.16 13.83
CA MET A 146 -15.30 -6.01 13.37
C MET A 146 -16.28 -6.35 14.50
N VAL A 147 -15.80 -6.66 15.70
CA VAL A 147 -16.65 -6.93 16.87
C VAL A 147 -17.46 -5.69 17.29
N GLN A 148 -16.91 -4.49 17.10
CA GLN A 148 -17.60 -3.22 17.36
C GLN A 148 -18.52 -2.76 16.22
N ASP A 149 -18.71 -3.59 15.18
CA ASP A 149 -19.50 -3.26 13.96
C ASP A 149 -19.01 -1.97 13.26
N SER A 150 -17.73 -1.65 13.41
CA SER A 150 -17.10 -0.48 12.83
C SER A 150 -16.51 -0.82 11.46
N SER A 151 -17.38 -1.03 10.48
CA SER A 151 -17.00 -1.50 9.13
C SER A 151 -15.88 -0.65 8.50
N ARG A 152 -15.95 0.69 8.61
CA ARG A 152 -14.93 1.59 8.06
C ARG A 152 -13.54 1.39 8.68
N GLN A 153 -13.46 1.21 10.01
CA GLN A 153 -12.18 0.95 10.68
C GLN A 153 -11.66 -0.44 10.34
N ALA A 154 -12.56 -1.45 10.29
CA ALA A 154 -12.20 -2.79 9.87
C ALA A 154 -11.61 -2.78 8.45
N THR A 155 -12.21 -2.05 7.51
CA THR A 155 -11.68 -1.87 6.15
C THR A 155 -10.27 -1.28 6.16
N GLU A 156 -10.01 -0.25 6.96
CA GLU A 156 -8.68 0.36 7.05
C GLU A 156 -7.61 -0.63 7.53
N TYR A 157 -7.92 -1.42 8.56
CA TYR A 157 -6.98 -2.41 9.10
C TYR A 157 -6.78 -3.59 8.15
N VAL A 158 -7.86 -4.12 7.56
CA VAL A 158 -7.78 -5.19 6.55
C VAL A 158 -6.95 -4.74 5.35
N SER A 159 -7.06 -3.48 4.92
CA SER A 159 -6.24 -2.93 3.83
C SER A 159 -4.73 -2.93 4.14
N LYS A 160 -4.35 -2.68 5.39
CA LYS A 160 -2.95 -2.79 5.84
C LYS A 160 -2.51 -4.24 5.89
N VAL A 161 -3.36 -5.14 6.38
CA VAL A 161 -3.13 -6.60 6.40
C VAL A 161 -2.88 -7.14 4.98
N SER A 162 -3.74 -6.80 4.01
CA SER A 162 -3.61 -7.20 2.60
C SER A 162 -2.26 -6.81 2.01
N ARG A 163 -1.84 -5.55 2.21
CA ARG A 163 -0.53 -5.04 1.72
C ARG A 163 0.65 -5.74 2.38
N ILE A 164 0.59 -6.02 3.69
CA ILE A 164 1.66 -6.72 4.39
C ILE A 164 1.76 -8.18 3.91
N TYR A 165 0.64 -8.88 3.69
CA TYR A 165 0.69 -10.23 3.12
C TYR A 165 1.38 -10.25 1.75
N VAL A 166 1.10 -9.28 0.88
CA VAL A 166 1.79 -9.13 -0.41
C VAL A 166 3.29 -8.88 -0.20
N LYS A 167 3.65 -7.96 0.71
CA LYS A 167 5.06 -7.68 1.06
C LYS A 167 5.81 -8.91 1.57
N LEU A 168 5.13 -9.77 2.35
CA LEU A 168 5.66 -11.02 2.88
C LEU A 168 5.61 -12.18 1.85
N LYS A 169 5.10 -11.94 0.64
CA LYS A 169 4.87 -12.96 -0.41
C LYS A 169 3.97 -14.12 0.04
N GLN A 170 3.09 -13.87 1.00
CA GLN A 170 2.08 -14.82 1.47
C GLN A 170 0.81 -14.65 0.63
N PHE A 171 0.89 -15.04 -0.64
CA PHE A 171 -0.13 -14.69 -1.63
C PHE A 171 -1.50 -15.37 -1.42
N ASP A 172 -1.54 -16.56 -0.81
CA ASP A 172 -2.81 -17.21 -0.45
C ASP A 172 -3.58 -16.35 0.58
N SER A 173 -2.91 -15.99 1.67
CA SER A 173 -3.47 -15.11 2.70
C SER A 173 -3.79 -13.72 2.18
N ALA A 174 -2.96 -13.18 1.27
CA ALA A 174 -3.23 -11.89 0.61
C ALA A 174 -4.53 -11.94 -0.20
N ALA A 175 -4.74 -13.00 -0.99
CA ALA A 175 -5.95 -13.15 -1.79
C ALA A 175 -7.21 -13.24 -0.91
N ASP A 176 -7.15 -13.97 0.19
CA ASP A 176 -8.28 -14.08 1.13
C ASP A 176 -8.56 -12.77 1.86
N SER A 177 -7.50 -12.05 2.25
CA SER A 177 -7.61 -10.71 2.84
C SER A 177 -8.24 -9.71 1.88
N LEU A 178 -7.80 -9.70 0.62
CA LEU A 178 -8.35 -8.82 -0.43
C LEU A 178 -9.83 -9.11 -0.71
N ARG A 179 -10.24 -10.39 -0.75
CA ARG A 179 -11.66 -10.75 -0.90
C ARG A 179 -12.50 -10.24 0.27
N ARG A 180 -11.98 -10.35 1.50
CA ARG A 180 -12.63 -9.79 2.68
C ARG A 180 -12.74 -8.27 2.59
N GLU A 181 -11.68 -7.60 2.15
CA GLU A 181 -11.62 -6.15 1.95
C GLU A 181 -12.65 -5.66 0.92
N ILE A 182 -12.76 -6.36 -0.20
CA ILE A 182 -13.78 -6.11 -1.24
C ILE A 182 -15.18 -6.20 -0.63
N GLY A 183 -15.47 -7.27 0.12
CA GLY A 183 -16.78 -7.42 0.78
C GLY A 183 -17.11 -6.28 1.73
N LEU A 184 -16.13 -5.79 2.50
CA LEU A 184 -16.31 -4.63 3.38
C LEU A 184 -16.53 -3.32 2.59
N HIS A 185 -15.82 -3.12 1.48
CA HIS A 185 -16.02 -1.95 0.63
C HIS A 185 -17.39 -1.96 -0.08
N GLN A 186 -17.88 -3.13 -0.49
CA GLN A 186 -19.22 -3.27 -1.04
C GLN A 186 -20.30 -2.91 0.00
N GLN A 187 -20.15 -3.33 1.25
CA GLN A 187 -21.06 -2.94 2.35
C GLN A 187 -21.04 -1.42 2.59
N ASN A 188 -19.89 -0.78 2.39
CA ASN A 188 -19.71 0.66 2.52
C ASN A 188 -20.05 1.45 1.24
N GLU A 189 -20.61 0.79 0.21
CA GLU A 189 -20.94 1.36 -1.12
C GLU A 189 -19.75 2.04 -1.82
N SER A 190 -18.54 1.57 -1.54
CA SER A 190 -17.28 2.11 -2.06
C SER A 190 -16.82 1.35 -3.31
N TYR A 191 -17.56 1.54 -4.41
CA TYR A 191 -17.34 0.80 -5.66
C TYR A 191 -15.99 1.11 -6.32
N GLN A 192 -15.52 2.35 -6.24
CA GLN A 192 -14.22 2.78 -6.77
C GLN A 192 -13.04 2.09 -6.05
N ALA A 193 -13.16 1.85 -4.75
CA ALA A 193 -12.16 1.06 -4.02
C ALA A 193 -12.24 -0.42 -4.41
N THR A 194 -13.45 -0.94 -4.62
CA THR A 194 -13.67 -2.32 -5.08
C THR A 194 -12.98 -2.60 -6.42
N GLY A 195 -13.09 -1.69 -7.40
CA GLY A 195 -12.40 -1.81 -8.69
C GLY A 195 -10.88 -1.87 -8.55
N ARG A 196 -10.29 -1.01 -7.72
CA ARG A 196 -8.84 -1.05 -7.44
C ARG A 196 -8.39 -2.34 -6.74
N LEU A 197 -9.21 -2.87 -5.83
CA LEU A 197 -8.93 -4.14 -5.16
C LEU A 197 -9.11 -5.34 -6.10
N ALA A 198 -10.01 -5.26 -7.09
CA ALA A 198 -10.13 -6.27 -8.14
C ALA A 198 -8.83 -6.38 -8.94
N VAL A 199 -8.22 -5.25 -9.33
CA VAL A 199 -6.90 -5.20 -9.96
C VAL A 199 -5.85 -5.85 -9.04
N ALA A 200 -5.80 -5.47 -7.77
CA ALA A 200 -4.84 -6.04 -6.81
C ALA A 200 -4.99 -7.56 -6.68
N LEU A 201 -6.23 -8.05 -6.64
CA LEU A 201 -6.52 -9.47 -6.54
C LEU A 201 -6.07 -10.22 -7.80
N VAL A 202 -6.31 -9.69 -8.99
CA VAL A 202 -5.80 -10.27 -10.25
C VAL A 202 -4.28 -10.38 -10.22
N LEU A 203 -3.57 -9.31 -9.82
CA LEU A 203 -2.11 -9.33 -9.70
C LEU A 203 -1.62 -10.38 -8.69
N VAL A 204 -2.29 -10.51 -7.54
CA VAL A 204 -1.96 -11.53 -6.53
C VAL A 204 -2.21 -12.95 -7.06
N GLN A 205 -3.29 -13.18 -7.82
CA GLN A 205 -3.56 -14.50 -8.42
C GLN A 205 -2.52 -14.88 -9.48
N LEU A 206 -2.12 -13.94 -10.33
CA LEU A 206 -1.06 -14.16 -11.30
C LEU A 206 0.29 -14.43 -10.59
N ALA A 207 0.56 -13.77 -9.47
CA ALA A 207 1.76 -14.02 -8.67
C ALA A 207 1.77 -15.42 -8.00
N ARG A 208 0.59 -16.00 -7.75
CA ARG A 208 0.43 -17.40 -7.32
C ARG A 208 0.66 -18.41 -8.46
N GLY A 209 0.74 -17.95 -9.71
CA GLY A 209 0.75 -18.80 -10.91
C GLY A 209 -0.63 -19.38 -11.24
N ASP A 210 -1.72 -18.77 -10.73
CA ASP A 210 -3.09 -19.26 -10.89
C ASP A 210 -3.89 -18.33 -11.81
N VAL A 211 -3.67 -18.47 -13.12
CA VAL A 211 -4.31 -17.65 -14.16
C VAL A 211 -5.84 -17.83 -14.15
N VAL A 212 -6.32 -19.05 -13.87
CA VAL A 212 -7.76 -19.36 -13.80
C VAL A 212 -8.40 -18.61 -12.63
N ALA A 213 -7.75 -18.55 -11.47
CA ALA A 213 -8.23 -17.75 -10.35
C ALA A 213 -8.16 -16.24 -10.64
N ALA A 214 -7.17 -15.78 -11.41
CA ALA A 214 -7.05 -14.39 -11.83
C ALA A 214 -8.22 -13.98 -12.75
N GLU A 215 -8.50 -14.79 -13.77
CA GLU A 215 -9.67 -14.61 -14.63
C GLU A 215 -10.98 -14.61 -13.84
N LYS A 216 -11.13 -15.55 -12.90
CA LYS A 216 -12.34 -15.62 -12.07
C LYS A 216 -12.52 -14.34 -11.25
N ALA A 217 -11.45 -13.84 -10.63
CA ALA A 217 -11.49 -12.58 -9.89
C ALA A 217 -11.86 -11.41 -10.79
N PHE A 218 -11.31 -11.35 -12.01
CA PHE A 218 -11.66 -10.33 -12.99
C PHE A 218 -13.13 -10.43 -13.45
N LYS A 219 -13.65 -11.63 -13.70
CA LYS A 219 -15.07 -11.84 -14.05
C LYS A 219 -16.02 -11.45 -12.92
N GLU A 220 -15.62 -11.67 -11.67
CA GLU A 220 -16.47 -11.43 -10.50
C GLU A 220 -16.53 -9.95 -10.09
N TRP A 221 -15.40 -9.22 -10.18
CA TRP A 221 -15.32 -7.83 -9.71
C TRP A 221 -14.84 -6.81 -10.77
N GLY A 222 -14.51 -7.24 -11.98
CA GLY A 222 -14.02 -6.35 -13.05
C GLY A 222 -15.07 -5.34 -13.55
N ASN A 223 -16.35 -5.57 -13.28
CA ASN A 223 -17.42 -4.60 -13.53
C ASN A 223 -17.31 -3.32 -12.68
N TYR A 224 -16.52 -3.34 -11.60
CA TYR A 224 -16.23 -2.16 -10.79
C TYR A 224 -15.02 -1.35 -11.29
N CYS A 225 -14.26 -1.88 -12.25
CA CYS A 225 -13.13 -1.19 -12.86
C CYS A 225 -13.60 -0.20 -13.94
N GLU A 226 -12.78 0.81 -14.21
CA GLU A 226 -13.05 1.73 -15.32
C GLU A 226 -12.74 1.08 -16.68
N GLY A 227 -13.38 1.54 -17.76
CA GLY A 227 -13.20 0.96 -19.10
C GLY A 227 -11.73 0.77 -19.53
N PRO A 228 -10.84 1.78 -19.36
CA PRO A 228 -9.41 1.61 -19.68
C PRO A 228 -8.68 0.59 -18.79
N GLU A 229 -9.09 0.44 -17.54
CA GLU A 229 -8.54 -0.55 -16.61
C GLU A 229 -8.96 -1.96 -17.05
N VAL A 230 -10.24 -2.16 -17.38
CA VAL A 230 -10.80 -3.40 -17.92
C VAL A 230 -10.03 -3.84 -19.16
N GLN A 231 -9.85 -2.96 -20.15
CA GLN A 231 -9.09 -3.26 -21.37
C GLN A 231 -7.64 -3.69 -21.07
N THR A 232 -7.01 -3.08 -20.08
CA THR A 232 -5.64 -3.43 -19.69
C THR A 232 -5.59 -4.78 -18.98
N LEU A 233 -6.57 -5.09 -18.14
CA LEU A 233 -6.68 -6.40 -17.48
C LEU A 233 -7.00 -7.52 -18.47
N GLU A 234 -7.86 -7.26 -19.46
CA GLU A 234 -8.13 -8.20 -20.56
C GLU A 234 -6.86 -8.49 -21.36
N MET A 235 -6.12 -7.43 -21.75
CA MET A 235 -4.83 -7.58 -22.44
C MET A 235 -3.81 -8.32 -21.57
N LEU A 236 -3.79 -8.08 -20.25
CA LEU A 236 -2.90 -8.79 -19.33
C LEU A 236 -3.25 -10.29 -19.28
N LEU A 237 -4.51 -10.64 -19.03
CA LEU A 237 -4.95 -12.03 -18.92
C LEU A 237 -4.75 -12.78 -20.25
N GLN A 238 -5.12 -12.17 -21.39
CA GLN A 238 -4.89 -12.74 -22.71
C GLN A 238 -3.40 -12.99 -22.96
N ALA A 239 -2.51 -12.09 -22.53
CA ALA A 239 -1.07 -12.29 -22.68
C ALA A 239 -0.55 -13.48 -21.84
N TYR A 240 -1.16 -13.78 -20.70
CA TYR A 240 -0.84 -15.00 -19.94
C TYR A 240 -1.38 -16.26 -20.62
N ASP A 241 -2.58 -16.20 -21.19
CA ASP A 241 -3.19 -17.32 -21.92
C ASP A 241 -2.44 -17.66 -23.22
N GLU A 242 -1.96 -16.66 -23.94
CA GLU A 242 -1.21 -16.79 -25.20
C GLU A 242 0.31 -16.97 -25.00
N GLU A 243 0.76 -17.00 -23.74
CA GLU A 243 2.18 -17.04 -23.37
C GLU A 243 3.02 -15.91 -24.01
N ASP A 244 2.48 -14.68 -24.08
CA ASP A 244 3.16 -13.50 -24.66
C ASP A 244 3.78 -12.60 -23.56
N PRO A 245 5.09 -12.72 -23.29
CA PRO A 245 5.74 -11.93 -22.25
C PRO A 245 5.80 -10.42 -22.57
N GLU A 246 5.83 -10.03 -23.84
CA GLU A 246 5.94 -8.61 -24.23
C GLU A 246 4.61 -7.88 -24.01
N SER A 247 3.50 -8.51 -24.39
CA SER A 247 2.16 -7.97 -24.12
C SER A 247 1.87 -7.92 -22.61
N ALA A 248 2.24 -8.96 -21.85
CA ALA A 248 2.09 -8.97 -20.40
C ALA A 248 2.88 -7.81 -19.76
N LYS A 249 4.15 -7.63 -20.16
CA LYS A 249 5.00 -6.54 -19.67
C LYS A 249 4.46 -5.16 -20.02
N ARG A 250 3.89 -4.99 -21.22
CA ARG A 250 3.23 -3.74 -21.63
C ARG A 250 2.02 -3.44 -20.76
N ALA A 251 1.18 -4.43 -20.48
CA ALA A 251 0.01 -4.28 -19.62
C ALA A 251 0.41 -3.89 -18.19
N LEU A 252 1.35 -4.62 -17.57
CA LEU A 252 1.87 -4.34 -16.22
C LEU A 252 2.55 -2.97 -16.11
N SER A 253 3.02 -2.43 -17.24
CA SER A 253 3.65 -1.11 -17.31
C SER A 253 2.66 0.05 -17.39
N ASN A 254 1.35 -0.21 -17.44
CA ASN A 254 0.33 0.82 -17.52
C ASN A 254 0.38 1.77 -16.30
N PRO A 255 0.24 3.10 -16.50
CA PRO A 255 0.20 4.06 -15.41
C PRO A 255 -0.72 3.70 -14.24
N PHE A 256 -1.94 3.20 -14.44
CA PHE A 256 -2.82 2.96 -13.29
C PHE A 256 -2.28 1.86 -12.35
N ILE A 257 -1.67 0.80 -12.91
CA ILE A 257 -1.02 -0.27 -12.13
C ILE A 257 0.19 0.29 -11.37
N LYS A 258 0.98 1.16 -12.00
CA LYS A 258 2.15 1.80 -11.37
C LYS A 258 1.80 2.76 -10.24
N HIS A 259 0.59 3.35 -10.25
CA HIS A 259 0.11 4.27 -9.23
C HIS A 259 -0.77 3.61 -8.16
N MET A 260 -0.85 2.27 -8.14
CA MET A 260 -1.45 1.54 -7.02
C MET A 260 -0.61 1.71 -5.74
N ASP A 261 -1.12 1.21 -4.61
CA ASP A 261 -0.31 1.10 -3.39
C ASP A 261 1.03 0.43 -3.70
N VAL A 262 2.07 0.90 -2.99
CA VAL A 262 3.47 0.58 -3.27
C VAL A 262 3.71 -0.92 -3.35
N GLU A 263 3.11 -1.70 -2.45
CA GLU A 263 3.23 -3.16 -2.43
C GLU A 263 2.65 -3.83 -3.67
N TYR A 264 1.52 -3.35 -4.20
CA TYR A 264 0.90 -3.87 -5.42
C TYR A 264 1.66 -3.43 -6.68
N ALA A 265 2.19 -2.20 -6.70
CA ALA A 265 3.04 -1.73 -7.79
C ALA A 265 4.38 -2.50 -7.85
N ILE A 266 4.97 -2.83 -6.70
CA ILE A 266 6.14 -3.70 -6.61
C ILE A 266 5.79 -5.11 -7.08
N LEU A 267 4.64 -5.65 -6.65
CA LEU A 267 4.17 -6.96 -7.10
C LEU A 267 4.02 -7.03 -8.62
N ALA A 268 3.39 -6.02 -9.24
CA ALA A 268 3.22 -5.96 -10.70
C ALA A 268 4.56 -5.87 -11.45
N ARG A 269 5.54 -5.15 -10.89
CA ARG A 269 6.89 -5.06 -11.46
C ARG A 269 7.65 -6.38 -11.39
N ASP A 270 7.50 -7.11 -10.28
CA ASP A 270 8.25 -8.34 -10.00
C ASP A 270 7.47 -9.61 -10.43
N LEU A 271 6.34 -9.44 -11.10
CA LEU A 271 5.45 -10.52 -11.51
C LEU A 271 6.16 -11.46 -12.52
N PRO A 272 6.13 -12.79 -12.33
CA PRO A 272 6.67 -13.72 -13.30
C PRO A 272 5.94 -13.59 -14.64
N LEU A 273 6.66 -13.22 -15.70
CA LEU A 273 6.08 -13.17 -17.04
C LEU A 273 5.82 -14.59 -17.57
N PRO A 274 4.79 -14.78 -18.42
CA PRO A 274 4.52 -16.08 -19.00
C PRO A 274 5.71 -16.57 -19.85
N GLU A 275 5.92 -17.89 -19.86
CA GLU A 275 7.01 -18.51 -20.59
C GLU A 275 6.70 -18.53 -22.09
N GLY A 276 7.03 -17.44 -22.79
CA GLY A 276 6.89 -17.41 -24.24
C GLY A 276 7.79 -18.44 -24.92
N ALA A 277 7.25 -19.13 -25.92
CA ALA A 277 8.04 -19.95 -26.84
C ALA A 277 9.26 -19.13 -27.29
N ALA A 278 10.47 -19.61 -26.92
CA ALA A 278 11.71 -18.88 -27.14
C ALA A 278 11.77 -18.38 -28.58
N THR A 279 11.59 -17.07 -28.78
CA THR A 279 11.87 -16.47 -30.08
C THR A 279 13.35 -16.69 -30.31
N ALA A 280 13.67 -17.52 -31.31
CA ALA A 280 15.05 -17.79 -31.70
C ALA A 280 15.79 -16.45 -31.78
N PRO A 281 17.01 -16.33 -31.22
CA PRO A 281 17.72 -15.06 -31.18
C PRO A 281 17.73 -14.51 -32.61
N ARG A 282 17.23 -13.27 -32.79
CA ARG A 282 17.29 -12.58 -34.08
C ARG A 282 18.73 -12.71 -34.55
N ALA A 283 18.93 -13.43 -35.64
CA ALA A 283 20.25 -13.65 -36.21
C ALA A 283 20.91 -12.28 -36.34
N SER A 284 21.98 -12.05 -35.56
CA SER A 284 22.80 -10.86 -35.73
C SER A 284 23.26 -10.88 -37.18
N VAL A 285 22.78 -9.93 -37.98
CA VAL A 285 23.34 -9.71 -39.31
C VAL A 285 24.81 -9.38 -39.07
N ARG A 286 25.69 -10.33 -39.39
CA ARG A 286 27.13 -10.10 -39.37
C ARG A 286 27.40 -9.07 -40.44
N GLU A 287 27.85 -7.88 -40.03
CA GLU A 287 28.52 -6.93 -40.91
C GLU A 287 29.65 -7.71 -41.60
N ASN A 288 29.60 -7.83 -42.93
CA ASN A 288 30.50 -8.61 -43.81
C ASN A 288 30.13 -10.07 -44.16
N ALA A 289 28.85 -10.40 -44.32
CA ALA A 289 28.48 -11.54 -45.16
C ALA A 289 28.64 -11.16 -46.65
N ALA A 290 29.34 -12.00 -47.42
CA ALA A 290 29.67 -11.81 -48.84
C ALA A 290 28.44 -11.46 -49.72
N PRO A 291 28.62 -10.73 -50.84
CA PRO A 291 27.52 -10.27 -51.66
C PRO A 291 26.66 -11.44 -52.15
N SER A 292 25.36 -11.36 -51.83
CA SER A 292 24.33 -12.31 -52.23
C SER A 292 24.30 -12.47 -53.75
N TYR A 293 24.34 -13.74 -54.20
CA TYR A 293 24.15 -14.13 -55.59
C TYR A 293 22.82 -13.56 -56.13
N VAL A 294 22.89 -12.78 -57.22
CA VAL A 294 21.71 -12.24 -57.92
C VAL A 294 21.33 -13.20 -59.05
N SER A 295 20.14 -13.80 -58.94
CA SER A 295 19.53 -14.60 -60.02
C SER A 295 19.13 -13.70 -61.21
N PRO A 296 19.31 -14.09 -62.49
CA PRO A 296 19.16 -13.16 -63.62
C PRO A 296 17.71 -12.79 -64.03
N ASN A 297 16.68 -13.17 -63.28
CA ASN A 297 15.27 -13.00 -63.70
C ASN A 297 14.52 -11.90 -62.93
N LEU A 298 15.07 -10.68 -62.90
CA LEU A 298 14.40 -9.51 -62.30
C LEU A 298 14.50 -8.23 -63.16
N GLN A 299 14.53 -8.39 -64.48
CA GLN A 299 14.43 -7.26 -65.43
C GLN A 299 12.97 -6.89 -65.81
N THR A 300 11.96 -7.33 -65.06
CA THR A 300 10.54 -7.07 -65.42
C THR A 300 9.76 -6.25 -64.40
N ALA A 301 10.39 -5.81 -63.29
CA ALA A 301 9.72 -4.96 -62.28
C ALA A 301 10.09 -3.47 -62.39
N ALA A 302 11.29 -3.14 -62.89
CA ALA A 302 11.77 -1.75 -63.01
C ALA A 302 11.10 -0.95 -64.15
N SER A 303 10.32 -1.61 -65.01
CA SER A 303 9.52 -0.96 -66.05
C SER A 303 8.10 -0.58 -65.61
N LEU A 304 7.63 -1.03 -64.43
CA LEU A 304 6.30 -0.69 -63.91
C LEU A 304 6.29 0.54 -62.99
N GLU A 305 7.43 0.90 -62.40
CA GLU A 305 7.53 2.09 -61.52
C GLU A 305 7.69 3.39 -62.31
N ASN A 306 8.25 3.37 -63.53
CA ASN A 306 8.36 4.57 -64.37
C ASN A 306 7.04 4.99 -65.02
N ASP A 307 6.13 4.04 -65.27
CA ASP A 307 4.82 4.34 -65.89
C ASP A 307 3.82 4.95 -64.89
N ILE A 308 4.00 4.75 -63.58
CA ILE A 308 3.11 5.30 -62.54
C ILE A 308 3.48 6.75 -62.20
N GLN A 309 4.76 7.11 -62.31
CA GLN A 309 5.23 8.47 -62.03
C GLN A 309 4.77 9.47 -63.11
N GLU A 310 4.75 9.06 -64.39
CA GLU A 310 4.30 9.92 -65.51
C GLU A 310 2.78 10.21 -65.50
N VAL A 311 1.99 9.35 -64.86
CA VAL A 311 0.52 9.53 -64.73
C VAL A 311 0.18 10.49 -63.59
N ASN A 312 0.99 10.52 -62.52
CA ASN A 312 0.76 11.41 -61.39
C ASN A 312 1.11 12.87 -61.72
N ASP A 313 2.19 13.11 -62.46
CA ASP A 313 2.60 14.47 -62.83
C ASP A 313 1.60 15.13 -63.81
N LYS A 314 0.90 14.35 -64.65
CA LYS A 314 -0.18 14.88 -65.52
C LYS A 314 -1.49 15.18 -64.80
N MET A 315 -1.72 14.62 -63.61
CA MET A 315 -2.96 14.79 -62.85
C MET A 315 -2.95 16.08 -62.00
N ASP A 316 -1.77 16.59 -61.66
CA ASP A 316 -1.60 17.82 -60.88
C ASP A 316 -1.66 19.10 -61.73
N ASP A 317 -1.25 19.04 -63.01
CA ASP A 317 -1.40 20.16 -63.94
C ASP A 317 -2.87 20.48 -64.25
N LEU A 318 -3.75 19.47 -64.32
CA LEU A 318 -5.21 19.67 -64.56
C LEU A 318 -5.99 20.24 -63.36
N LYS A 319 -5.47 20.13 -62.13
CA LYS A 319 -6.12 20.70 -60.93
C LYS A 319 -5.83 22.19 -60.74
N THR A 320 -4.77 22.68 -61.38
CA THR A 320 -4.30 24.06 -61.23
C THR A 320 -5.08 25.02 -62.14
N GLU A 321 -5.55 24.57 -63.30
CA GLU A 321 -6.40 25.37 -64.20
C GLU A 321 -7.88 25.49 -63.74
N SER A 322 -8.38 24.58 -62.89
CA SER A 322 -9.77 24.62 -62.39
C SER A 322 -10.00 25.59 -61.23
N LYS A 323 -8.94 26.11 -60.58
CA LYS A 323 -9.07 27.00 -59.40
C LYS A 323 -9.06 28.49 -59.77
N THR A 324 -8.62 28.86 -60.97
CA THR A 324 -8.54 30.26 -61.43
C THR A 324 -9.82 30.79 -62.07
N ALA A 325 -10.85 29.96 -62.28
CA ALA A 325 -12.10 30.35 -62.96
C ALA A 325 -13.32 30.55 -62.02
N LYS A 326 -13.13 30.54 -60.69
CA LYS A 326 -14.24 30.59 -59.71
C LYS A 326 -14.23 31.78 -58.74
N ASP A 327 -13.35 32.76 -58.95
CA ASP A 327 -13.14 33.91 -58.06
C ASP A 327 -13.59 35.26 -58.66
N GLU A 328 -14.39 35.27 -59.74
CA GLU A 328 -14.87 36.50 -60.41
C GLU A 328 -16.41 36.71 -60.39
N SER A 329 -17.14 36.08 -59.48
CA SER A 329 -18.56 36.43 -59.28
C SER A 329 -18.95 36.26 -57.83
N ASP A 330 -19.07 37.37 -57.11
CA ASP A 330 -20.14 37.66 -56.13
C ASP A 330 -19.65 38.67 -55.08
N GLU A 331 -19.50 39.93 -55.49
CA GLU A 331 -19.63 41.09 -54.60
C GLU A 331 -20.68 42.04 -55.18
N GLU A 332 -21.97 41.80 -54.88
CA GLU A 332 -22.97 42.87 -54.83
C GLU A 332 -24.22 42.44 -54.04
N PHE A 333 -24.79 43.42 -53.33
CA PHE A 333 -26.11 43.49 -52.70
C PHE A 333 -26.31 43.22 -51.19
N GLU A 334 -26.26 44.35 -50.47
CA GLU A 334 -27.12 44.85 -49.39
C GLU A 334 -28.36 44.03 -48.94
N GLY A 335 -28.61 44.09 -47.62
CA GLY A 335 -29.88 44.67 -47.15
C GLY A 335 -30.89 43.76 -46.42
N GLY A 336 -30.98 43.94 -45.09
CA GLY A 336 -32.21 44.44 -44.44
C GLY A 336 -33.37 43.49 -44.08
N LEU A 337 -33.78 43.61 -42.80
CA LEU A 337 -35.15 43.47 -42.24
C LEU A 337 -35.71 42.03 -42.21
N CYS A 338 -36.13 41.46 -41.08
CA CYS A 338 -37.07 41.96 -40.07
C CYS A 338 -36.92 41.21 -38.73
#